data_AF-A0A661X733-F1
#
_entry.id   AF-A0A661X733-F1
#
_cell.length_a   1.000
_cell.length_b   1.000
_cell.length_c   1.000
_cell.angle_alpha   90.00
_cell.angle_beta   90.00
_cell.angle_gamma   90.00
#
_symmetry.space_group_name_H-M   'P 1'
#
loop_
_entity.id
_entity.type
_entity.pdbx_description
1 polymer ?
#
loop_
_entity_poly.entity_id
_entity_poly.type
_entity_poly.pdbx_seq_one_letter_code
_entity_poly.pdbx_strand_id
1 'polypeptide(L)'
;MKKFNMRATVSFLVTLSFIIVLITGIGLYISPSGRIAREVSWNLIGVNKWKLESLHDVFGYFLAILVILHLYFNWKIFLSYLRKKLVLKRELVIAIIIILIILFGTLKGIFPFSLI
;
A
#
# COMPACT_ATOMS: atom_id res chain seq x y z
N MET A 1 20.65 8.49 28.50
CA MET A 1 19.55 8.72 27.52
C MET A 1 19.59 7.61 26.47
N LYS A 2 18.46 6.96 26.15
CA LYS A 2 18.40 5.92 25.11
C LYS A 2 18.63 6.58 23.75
N LYS A 3 19.53 6.04 22.91
CA LYS A 3 19.77 6.58 21.56
C LYS A 3 18.50 6.44 20.71
N PHE A 4 18.18 7.48 19.95
CA PHE A 4 17.06 7.48 19.02
C PHE A 4 17.22 6.37 17.97
N ASN A 5 16.15 5.58 17.74
CA ASN A 5 16.18 4.43 16.83
C ASN A 5 15.47 4.76 15.52
N MET A 6 16.25 5.19 14.52
CA MET A 6 15.74 5.49 13.17
C MET A 6 14.98 4.34 12.51
N ARG A 7 15.40 3.08 12.73
CA ARG A 7 14.71 1.91 12.11
C ARG A 7 13.31 1.74 12.66
N ALA A 8 13.15 1.93 13.97
CA ALA A 8 11.85 1.88 14.63
C ALA A 8 10.96 3.02 14.12
N THR A 9 11.50 4.25 14.05
CA THR A 9 10.78 5.41 13.55
C THR A 9 10.26 5.20 12.13
N VAL A 10 11.11 4.76 11.20
CA VAL A 10 10.66 4.49 9.81
C VAL A 10 9.61 3.38 9.77
N SER A 11 9.75 2.34 10.59
CA SER A 11 8.75 1.26 10.64
C SER A 11 7.39 1.76 11.15
N PHE A 12 7.37 2.62 12.17
CA PHE A 12 6.14 3.25 12.64
C PHE A 12 5.54 4.19 11.60
N LEU A 13 6.37 4.98 10.91
CA LEU A 13 5.92 5.86 9.83
C LEU A 13 5.28 5.07 8.69
N VAL A 14 5.92 3.98 8.23
CA VAL A 14 5.34 3.09 7.20
C VAL A 14 3.98 2.58 7.64
N THR A 15 3.86 2.06 8.87
CA THR A 15 2.60 1.49 9.37
C THR A 15 1.50 2.55 9.46
N LEU A 16 1.79 3.72 10.01
CA LEU A 16 0.79 4.79 10.15
C LEU A 16 0.38 5.35 8.79
N SER A 17 1.32 5.57 7.87
CA SER A 17 1.00 6.00 6.50
C SER A 17 0.21 4.96 5.74
N PHE A 18 0.51 3.67 5.91
CA PHE A 18 -0.27 2.58 5.31
C PHE A 18 -1.73 2.59 5.78
N ILE A 19 -1.99 2.80 7.08
CA ILE A 19 -3.37 2.89 7.61
C ILE A 19 -4.12 4.06 6.95
N ILE A 20 -3.48 5.23 6.80
CA ILE A 20 -4.09 6.40 6.15
C ILE A 20 -4.41 6.10 4.68
N VAL A 21 -3.46 5.54 3.93
CA VAL A 21 -3.64 5.17 2.52
C VAL A 21 -4.72 4.10 2.36
N LEU A 22 -4.81 3.13 3.28
CA LEU A 22 -5.83 2.09 3.26
C LEU A 22 -7.23 2.66 3.46
N ILE A 23 -7.43 3.50 4.49
CA ILE A 23 -8.73 4.11 4.79
C ILE A 23 -9.17 5.03 3.64
N THR A 24 -8.25 5.86 3.13
CA THR A 24 -8.54 6.75 2.00
C THR A 24 -8.80 5.98 0.71
N GLY A 25 -8.08 4.88 0.45
CA GLY A 25 -8.32 4.00 -0.69
C GLY A 25 -9.69 3.33 -0.65
N ILE A 26 -10.11 2.82 0.52
CA ILE A 26 -11.47 2.30 0.73
C ILE A 26 -12.51 3.42 0.52
N GLY A 27 -12.25 4.62 1.03
CA GLY A 27 -13.13 5.77 0.84
C GLY A 27 -13.30 6.17 -0.63
N LEU A 28 -12.20 6.17 -1.40
CA LEU A 28 -12.22 6.44 -2.83
C LEU A 28 -12.93 5.33 -3.61
N TYR A 29 -12.77 4.08 -3.21
CA TYR A 29 -13.48 2.94 -3.79
C TYR A 29 -15.00 3.05 -3.64
N ILE A 30 -15.48 3.50 -2.47
CA ILE A 30 -16.91 3.71 -2.22
C ILE A 30 -17.41 5.00 -2.90
N SER A 31 -16.52 5.95 -3.19
CA SER A 31 -16.91 7.24 -3.76
C SER A 31 -17.52 7.07 -5.15
N PRO A 32 -18.67 7.72 -5.44
CA PRO A 32 -19.26 7.65 -6.77
C PRO A 32 -18.42 8.39 -7.80
N SER A 33 -18.78 8.27 -9.07
CA SER A 33 -18.13 9.01 -10.17
C SER A 33 -18.10 10.51 -9.88
N GLY A 34 -17.08 11.22 -10.39
CA GLY A 34 -16.82 12.62 -10.02
C GLY A 34 -17.99 13.59 -10.28
N ARG A 35 -18.84 13.33 -11.29
CA ARG A 35 -20.07 14.10 -11.54
C ARG A 35 -21.09 13.86 -10.43
N ILE A 36 -21.43 12.60 -10.18
CA ILE A 36 -22.41 12.21 -9.16
C ILE A 36 -21.95 12.68 -7.78
N ALA A 37 -20.66 12.54 -7.47
CA ALA A 37 -20.07 13.01 -6.23
C ALA A 37 -20.28 14.52 -5.99
N ARG A 38 -20.27 15.35 -7.04
CA ARG A 38 -20.61 16.79 -6.94
C ARG A 38 -22.09 17.00 -6.71
N GLU A 39 -22.93 16.34 -7.50
CA GLU A 39 -24.38 16.50 -7.45
C GLU A 39 -24.96 16.15 -6.08
N VAL A 40 -24.49 15.05 -5.48
CA VAL A 40 -24.97 14.60 -4.16
C VAL A 40 -24.16 15.18 -2.99
N SER A 41 -23.21 16.08 -3.26
CA SER A 41 -22.29 16.61 -2.24
C SER A 41 -21.65 15.50 -1.38
N TRP A 42 -21.18 14.45 -2.06
CA TRP A 42 -20.70 13.24 -1.41
C TRP A 42 -19.55 13.56 -0.45
N ASN A 43 -19.64 12.97 0.74
CA ASN A 43 -18.59 13.03 1.74
C ASN A 43 -18.55 11.70 2.52
N LEU A 44 -17.36 11.37 3.00
CA LEU A 44 -17.11 10.27 3.92
C LEU A 44 -16.67 10.88 5.25
N ILE A 45 -17.50 10.76 6.29
CA ILE A 45 -17.21 11.28 7.63
C ILE A 45 -16.82 12.79 7.54
N GLY A 46 -17.57 13.56 6.75
CA GLY A 46 -17.31 15.01 6.56
C GLY A 46 -16.15 15.37 5.64
N VAL A 47 -15.44 14.39 5.06
CA VAL A 47 -14.38 14.62 4.08
C VAL A 47 -14.90 14.36 2.68
N ASN A 48 -14.85 15.37 1.81
CA ASN A 48 -15.29 15.21 0.42
C ASN A 48 -14.30 14.35 -0.39
N LYS A 49 -14.76 13.87 -1.56
CA LYS A 49 -13.96 13.00 -2.44
C LYS A 49 -12.58 13.58 -2.78
N TRP A 50 -12.51 14.85 -3.15
CA TRP A 50 -11.27 15.50 -3.58
C TRP A 50 -10.22 15.59 -2.47
N LYS A 51 -10.66 15.83 -1.23
CA LYS A 51 -9.76 15.82 -0.06
C LYS A 51 -9.27 14.41 0.24
N LEU A 52 -10.12 13.38 0.10
CA LEU A 52 -9.66 11.99 0.21
C LEU A 52 -8.64 11.63 -0.85
N GLU A 53 -8.86 12.04 -2.10
CA GLU A 53 -7.94 11.83 -3.23
C GLU A 53 -6.58 12.49 -2.96
N SER A 54 -6.60 13.77 -2.55
CA SER A 54 -5.39 14.49 -2.20
C SER A 54 -4.64 13.86 -1.01
N LEU A 55 -5.36 13.42 0.02
CA LEU A 55 -4.75 12.71 1.16
C LEU A 55 -4.14 11.38 0.72
N HIS A 56 -4.87 10.60 -0.08
CA HIS A 56 -4.41 9.31 -0.57
C HIS A 56 -3.13 9.45 -1.39
N ASP A 57 -3.10 10.39 -2.33
CA ASP A 57 -1.95 10.58 -3.23
C ASP A 57 -0.72 11.06 -2.46
N VAL A 58 -0.86 12.09 -1.63
CA VAL A 58 0.27 12.64 -0.85
C VAL A 58 0.84 11.58 0.10
N PHE A 59 -0.02 10.88 0.86
CA PHE A 59 0.45 9.81 1.74
C PHE A 59 0.93 8.58 0.97
N GLY A 60 0.41 8.32 -0.23
CA GLY A 60 0.86 7.26 -1.13
C GLY A 60 2.30 7.50 -1.59
N TYR A 61 2.61 8.70 -2.07
CA TYR A 61 3.98 9.08 -2.43
C TYR A 61 4.92 9.05 -1.22
N PHE A 62 4.46 9.57 -0.08
CA PHE A 62 5.24 9.53 1.15
C PHE A 62 5.51 8.09 1.63
N LEU A 63 4.50 7.23 1.59
CA LEU A 63 4.64 5.80 1.91
C LEU A 63 5.62 5.11 0.96
N ALA A 64 5.59 5.42 -0.34
CA ALA A 64 6.55 4.85 -1.30
C ALA A 64 8.00 5.19 -0.92
N ILE A 65 8.28 6.45 -0.56
CA ILE A 65 9.59 6.87 -0.06
C ILE A 65 9.96 6.13 1.23
N LEU A 66 9.01 6.04 2.18
CA LEU A 66 9.23 5.35 3.45
C LEU A 66 9.50 3.85 3.28
N VAL A 67 8.86 3.18 2.33
CA VAL A 67 9.11 1.76 2.02
C VAL A 67 10.53 1.57 1.48
N ILE A 68 11.01 2.47 0.62
CA ILE A 68 12.41 2.45 0.14
C ILE A 68 13.37 2.61 1.33
N LEU A 69 13.12 3.59 2.20
CA LEU A 69 13.93 3.80 3.41
C LEU A 69 13.86 2.61 4.37
N HIS A 70 12.69 1.99 4.51
CA HIS A 70 12.48 0.81 5.34
C HIS A 70 13.30 -0.37 4.82
N LEU A 71 13.28 -0.62 3.51
CA LEU A 71 14.10 -1.65 2.87
C LEU A 71 15.59 -1.34 3.00
N TYR A 72 16.00 -0.09 2.82
CA TYR A 72 17.39 0.34 3.00
C TYR A 72 17.89 0.07 4.42
N PHE A 73 17.14 0.49 5.44
CA PHE A 73 17.53 0.28 6.83
C PHE A 73 17.49 -1.19 7.28
N ASN A 74 16.64 -2.00 6.66
CA ASN A 74 16.48 -3.42 6.97
C ASN A 74 17.13 -4.33 5.90
N TRP A 75 18.00 -3.80 5.04
CA TRP A 75 18.52 -4.51 3.87
C TRP A 75 19.25 -5.80 4.21
N LYS A 76 20.05 -5.80 5.29
CA LYS A 76 20.75 -7.01 5.76
C LYS A 76 19.77 -8.11 6.19
N ILE A 77 18.67 -7.73 6.83
CA ILE A 77 17.61 -8.66 7.26
C ILE A 77 16.88 -9.19 6.01
N PHE A 78 16.52 -8.31 5.09
CA PHE A 78 15.89 -8.69 3.82
C PHE A 78 16.76 -9.68 3.02
N LEU A 79 18.05 -9.39 2.85
CA LEU A 79 18.99 -10.30 2.19
C LEU A 79 19.22 -11.61 2.98
N SER A 80 19.08 -11.61 4.31
CA SER A 80 19.16 -12.85 5.08
C SER A 80 18.05 -13.84 4.72
N TYR A 81 16.86 -13.33 4.33
CA TYR A 81 15.78 -14.15 3.78
C TYR A 81 16.13 -14.74 2.42
N LEU A 82 17.11 -14.20 1.69
CA LEU A 82 17.55 -14.72 0.39
C LEU A 82 18.82 -15.58 0.46
N ARG A 83 19.71 -15.32 1.42
CA ARG A 83 21.08 -15.86 1.47
C ARG A 83 21.25 -17.34 1.82
N LYS A 84 20.22 -18.06 2.29
CA LYS A 84 20.34 -19.52 2.53
C LYS A 84 20.19 -20.28 1.21
N LYS A 85 21.30 -20.39 0.47
CA LYS A 85 21.50 -21.03 -0.85
C LYS A 85 20.67 -20.34 -1.96
N LEU A 86 21.29 -20.15 -3.13
CA LEU A 86 20.71 -19.58 -4.36
C LEU A 86 19.57 -20.43 -4.98
N VAL A 87 18.95 -21.30 -4.19
CA VAL A 87 17.75 -22.04 -4.58
C VAL A 87 16.57 -21.09 -4.37
N LEU A 88 15.77 -20.90 -5.41
CA LEU A 88 14.56 -20.09 -5.37
C LEU A 88 13.71 -20.57 -4.18
N LYS A 89 13.65 -19.76 -3.12
CA LYS A 89 12.97 -20.14 -1.90
C LYS A 89 11.49 -20.33 -2.18
N ARG A 90 10.88 -21.36 -1.59
CA ARG A 90 9.46 -21.67 -1.77
C ARG A 90 8.59 -20.45 -1.47
N GLU A 91 8.97 -19.65 -0.47
CA GLU A 91 8.31 -18.41 -0.08
C GLU A 91 8.37 -17.34 -1.18
N LEU A 92 9.51 -17.19 -1.85
CA LEU A 92 9.65 -16.26 -2.99
C LEU A 92 8.82 -16.73 -4.19
N VAL A 93 8.81 -18.04 -4.46
CA VAL A 93 7.97 -18.63 -5.52
C VAL A 93 6.50 -18.39 -5.23
N ILE A 94 6.05 -18.65 -3.99
CA ILE A 94 4.67 -18.41 -3.57
C ILE A 94 4.33 -16.92 -3.70
N ALA A 95 5.21 -16.01 -3.27
CA ALA A 95 4.99 -14.57 -3.41
C ALA A 95 4.84 -14.15 -4.88
N ILE A 96 5.72 -14.65 -5.78
CA ILE A 96 5.63 -14.40 -7.21
C ILE A 96 4.32 -14.95 -7.79
N ILE A 97 3.94 -16.19 -7.45
CA ILE A 97 2.70 -16.82 -7.93
C ILE A 97 1.48 -16.00 -7.49
N ILE A 98 1.42 -15.58 -6.22
CA ILE A 98 0.31 -14.76 -5.71
C ILE A 98 0.23 -13.45 -6.49
N ILE A 99 1.35 -12.76 -6.72
CA ILE A 99 1.37 -11.51 -7.49
C ILE A 99 0.92 -11.75 -8.93
N LEU A 100 1.37 -12.82 -9.58
CA LEU A 100 0.96 -13.16 -10.94
C LEU A 100 -0.54 -13.50 -11.01
N ILE A 101 -1.08 -14.24 -10.04
CA ILE A 101 -2.51 -14.56 -9.96
C ILE A 101 -3.33 -13.28 -9.85
N ILE A 102 -2.96 -12.37 -8.95
CA ILE A 102 -3.66 -11.10 -8.77
C ILE A 102 -3.55 -10.27 -10.06
N LEU A 103 -2.35 -10.11 -10.62
CA LEU A 103 -2.10 -9.32 -11.83
C LEU A 103 -2.92 -9.83 -13.03
N PHE A 104 -2.82 -11.12 -13.34
CA PHE A 104 -3.56 -11.69 -14.47
C PHE A 104 -5.05 -11.76 -14.21
N GLY A 105 -5.46 -11.98 -12.96
CA GLY A 105 -6.86 -11.93 -12.53
C GLY A 105 -7.48 -10.57 -12.79
N THR A 106 -6.81 -9.49 -12.37
CA THR A 106 -7.25 -8.11 -12.63
C THR A 106 -7.24 -7.79 -14.13
N LEU A 107 -6.16 -8.09 -14.85
CA LEU A 107 -6.05 -7.76 -16.28
C LEU A 107 -7.08 -8.49 -17.17
N LYS A 108 -7.46 -9.72 -16.79
CA LYS A 108 -8.45 -10.52 -17.54
C LYS A 108 -9.89 -10.34 -17.04
N GLY A 109 -10.10 -9.54 -16.00
CA GLY A 109 -11.44 -9.37 -15.41
C GLY A 109 -11.99 -10.70 -14.86
N ILE A 110 -11.16 -11.51 -14.22
CA ILE A 110 -11.59 -12.77 -13.59
C ILE A 110 -12.12 -12.48 -12.18
N PHE A 111 -13.28 -13.02 -11.82
CA PHE A 111 -13.81 -12.96 -10.45
C PHE A 111 -12.82 -13.58 -9.45
N PRO A 112 -12.55 -12.98 -8.27
CA PRO A 112 -13.16 -11.79 -7.68
C PRO A 112 -12.48 -10.45 -8.04
N PHE A 113 -11.42 -10.48 -8.86
CA PHE A 113 -10.61 -9.29 -9.16
C PHE A 113 -11.30 -8.30 -10.11
N SER A 114 -12.37 -8.73 -10.79
CA SER A 114 -13.25 -7.92 -11.63
C SER A 114 -14.38 -7.23 -10.88
N LEU A 115 -14.48 -7.41 -9.55
CA LEU A 115 -15.47 -6.71 -8.72
C LEU A 115 -15.11 -5.24 -8.49
N ILE A 116 -13.92 -4.82 -8.94
CA ILE A 116 -13.27 -3.53 -8.73
C ILE A 116 -12.98 -2.94 -10.11
#